data_AF-A0A367F6E6-F1
#
_entry.id   AF-A0A367F6E6-F1
#
_cell.length_a   1.000
_cell.length_b   1.000
_cell.length_c   1.000
_cell.angle_alpha   90.00
_cell.angle_beta   90.00
_cell.angle_gamma   90.00
#
_symmetry.space_group_name_H-M   'P 1'
#
loop_
_entity.id
_entity.type
_entity.pdbx_description
1 polymer ?
#
loop_
_entity_poly.entity_id
_entity_poly.type
_entity_poly.pdbx_seq_one_letter_code
_entity_poly.pdbx_strand_id
1 'polypeptide(L)'
;MDLEDRPALSTSLAVPGALVPAREDAHPWRIRPDLMHATGKPQLVAVLDTNAIATACCMEAGSGHQSLATRLVLTGRVLCFVAEHVPGEMNEHLDRIARKMGVDVGAAITVWREQVAPLFRVVDLPIGEYLRPEIAGIRLPEPSGDPDDWPSLAVAAFLGPAVIITRDGVFSRLGYANEVSDWTVTAKTLRRAAALEGEQIARTAMMIMSTQLVSAGARGLVKLGRRFPWTMPVAVVVAALVGRRLWQERADLRVGAAEMLDQMRPYVRKILAQMAEYAELRAELVTVHDPPWRRESFTERCARTLARSGEAMTPGELRDVMTGTGGERVTAAGLRRIMKAHPSFVRLSGDRYEVGRPVVAR
;
A
#
# COMPACT_ATOMS: atom_id res chain seq x y z
N MET A 1 19.52 64.08 45.72
CA MET A 1 19.56 62.95 46.65
C MET A 1 18.68 61.86 46.06
N ASP A 2 19.07 61.33 44.90
CA ASP A 2 20.05 60.24 44.64
C ASP A 2 19.19 58.99 44.35
N LEU A 3 18.80 58.68 43.11
CA LEU A 3 19.58 58.26 41.92
C LEU A 3 20.60 57.16 42.21
N GLU A 4 20.43 56.06 41.46
CA GLU A 4 21.38 54.98 41.15
C GLU A 4 21.60 53.97 42.31
N ASP A 5 21.68 52.66 42.13
CA ASP A 5 22.15 51.89 40.99
C ASP A 5 21.75 50.40 41.18
N ARG A 6 21.09 49.77 40.20
CA ARG A 6 21.03 48.30 40.12
C ARG A 6 21.12 47.86 38.65
N PRO A 7 22.12 47.04 38.29
CA PRO A 7 22.42 46.76 36.91
C PRO A 7 21.40 45.82 36.27
N ALA A 8 21.01 46.21 35.06
CA ALA A 8 20.41 45.34 34.06
C ALA A 8 21.39 44.21 33.72
N LEU A 9 20.96 42.96 33.90
CA LEU A 9 21.60 41.82 33.26
C LEU A 9 20.74 41.36 32.09
N SER A 10 21.32 41.62 30.93
CA SER A 10 20.87 41.33 29.59
C SER A 10 20.52 39.86 29.41
N THR A 11 19.33 39.65 28.85
CA THR A 11 19.07 38.77 27.71
C THR A 11 20.33 38.17 27.07
N SER A 12 20.44 36.84 27.10
CA SER A 12 21.12 36.08 26.07
C SER A 12 20.24 34.90 25.68
N LEU A 13 19.67 35.04 24.48
CA LEU A 13 19.02 34.03 23.66
C LEU A 13 19.87 32.76 23.57
N ALA A 14 19.30 31.61 23.92
CA ALA A 14 19.73 30.32 23.41
C ALA A 14 18.54 29.35 23.40
N VAL A 15 17.82 29.34 22.29
CA VAL A 15 16.95 28.26 21.81
C VAL A 15 17.35 28.09 20.33
N PRO A 16 17.31 26.91 19.67
CA PRO A 16 16.87 25.58 20.11
C PRO A 16 17.92 24.47 19.88
N GLY A 17 17.62 23.32 20.48
CA GLY A 17 18.27 22.04 20.21
C GLY A 17 18.37 21.73 18.72
N ALA A 18 19.55 21.26 18.34
CA ALA A 18 19.78 20.63 17.06
C ALA A 18 18.75 19.49 16.88
N LEU A 19 17.80 19.71 15.97
CA LEU A 19 17.08 18.63 15.30
C LEU A 19 18.13 17.66 14.78
N VAL A 20 18.29 16.54 15.49
CA VAL A 20 18.88 15.34 14.92
C VAL A 20 18.03 15.06 13.69
N PRO A 21 18.58 15.12 12.46
CA PRO A 21 17.81 14.66 11.32
C PRO A 21 17.45 13.20 11.61
N ALA A 22 16.16 12.92 11.70
CA ALA A 22 15.66 11.56 11.70
C ALA A 22 16.30 10.89 10.48
N ARG A 23 17.31 10.07 10.75
CA ARG A 23 17.97 9.29 9.73
C ARG A 23 16.86 8.39 9.19
N GLU A 24 16.49 8.63 7.94
CA GLU A 24 15.63 7.75 7.15
C GLU A 24 16.38 6.43 6.99
N ASP A 25 16.41 5.64 8.06
CA ASP A 25 16.82 4.25 8.00
C ASP A 25 15.65 3.54 7.32
N ALA A 26 15.72 3.50 5.99
CA ALA A 26 14.86 2.67 5.17
C ALA A 26 14.85 1.26 5.77
N HIS A 27 13.69 0.84 6.28
CA HIS A 27 13.54 -0.48 6.90
C HIS A 27 14.11 -1.56 5.97
N PRO A 28 14.93 -2.50 6.48
CA PRO A 28 15.67 -3.49 5.66
C PRO A 28 14.77 -4.48 4.89
N TRP A 29 13.45 -4.44 5.09
CA TRP A 29 12.45 -5.20 4.35
C TRP A 29 11.76 -4.41 3.22
N ARG A 30 12.06 -3.11 3.07
CA ARG A 30 11.65 -2.30 1.91
C ARG A 30 12.57 -2.61 0.75
N ILE A 31 12.46 -3.83 0.25
CA ILE A 31 13.05 -4.22 -1.03
C ILE A 31 12.42 -3.28 -2.06
N ARG A 32 13.24 -2.50 -2.76
CA ARG A 32 12.87 -1.84 -4.03
C ARG A 32 12.90 -2.92 -5.11
N PRO A 33 11.77 -3.37 -5.66
CA PRO A 33 11.76 -4.12 -6.89
C PRO A 33 11.42 -3.11 -7.98
N ASP A 34 12.39 -2.80 -8.82
CA ASP A 34 12.17 -1.99 -10.02
C ASP A 34 10.86 -2.44 -10.69
N LEU A 35 9.85 -1.56 -10.61
CA LEU A 35 8.61 -1.49 -11.37
C LEU A 35 8.39 -2.64 -12.37
N MET A 36 8.08 -3.84 -11.88
CA MET A 36 7.56 -4.90 -12.73
C MET A 36 6.43 -5.63 -12.02
N HIS A 37 5.22 -5.20 -12.39
CA HIS A 37 3.97 -5.89 -12.17
C HIS A 37 4.08 -7.38 -12.46
N ALA A 38 3.68 -8.19 -11.48
CA ALA A 38 3.29 -9.56 -11.75
C ALA A 38 2.24 -10.04 -10.76
N THR A 39 1.14 -9.30 -10.67
CA THR A 39 -0.20 -9.86 -10.42
C THR A 39 -1.15 -9.11 -11.36
N GLY A 40 -1.95 -9.82 -12.15
CA GLY A 40 -2.93 -9.20 -13.05
C GLY A 40 -4.06 -8.45 -12.32
N LYS A 41 -4.00 -8.37 -10.99
CA LYS A 41 -4.98 -7.68 -10.14
C LYS A 41 -4.23 -6.67 -9.25
N PRO A 42 -4.74 -5.44 -9.09
CA PRO A 42 -4.09 -4.41 -8.29
C PRO A 42 -4.04 -4.79 -6.80
N GLN A 43 -3.00 -4.36 -6.09
CA GLN A 43 -2.94 -4.47 -4.63
C GLN A 43 -4.15 -3.78 -3.98
N LEU A 44 -4.74 -4.41 -2.97
CA LEU A 44 -5.89 -3.86 -2.24
C LEU A 44 -5.40 -2.83 -1.20
N VAL A 45 -6.15 -1.74 -1.09
CA VAL A 45 -6.03 -0.77 0.01
C VAL A 45 -7.19 -0.95 0.98
N ALA A 46 -7.00 -0.57 2.23
CA ALA A 46 -8.05 -0.57 3.25
C ALA A 46 -8.47 0.86 3.58
N VAL A 47 -9.78 1.07 3.72
CA VAL A 47 -10.34 2.28 4.33
C VAL A 47 -11.03 1.88 5.62
N LEU A 48 -10.66 2.53 6.72
CA LEU A 48 -11.20 2.22 8.04
C LEU A 48 -12.14 3.34 8.50
N ASP A 49 -13.26 2.94 9.12
CA ASP A 49 -14.18 3.85 9.78
C ASP A 49 -13.71 4.21 11.21
N THR A 50 -14.29 5.27 11.78
CA THR A 50 -14.01 5.71 13.16
C THR A 50 -14.32 4.59 14.18
N ASN A 51 -15.41 3.85 14.00
CA ASN A 51 -15.88 2.83 14.95
C ASN A 51 -14.96 1.61 15.04
N ALA A 52 -14.44 1.09 13.92
CA ALA A 52 -13.49 -0.02 13.93
C ALA A 52 -12.16 0.40 14.56
N ILE A 53 -11.67 1.61 14.25
CA ILE A 53 -10.43 2.14 14.83
C ILE A 53 -10.57 2.33 16.33
N ALA A 54 -11.65 2.95 16.80
CA ALA A 54 -11.90 3.16 18.23
C ALA A 54 -12.04 1.81 18.98
N THR A 55 -12.75 0.84 18.39
CA THR A 55 -12.83 -0.52 18.94
C THR A 55 -11.44 -1.16 19.03
N ALA A 56 -10.61 -1.03 17.99
CA ALA A 56 -9.25 -1.55 17.97
C ALA A 56 -8.36 -0.95 19.07
N CYS A 57 -8.43 0.37 19.27
CA CYS A 57 -7.72 1.06 20.34
C CYS A 57 -8.14 0.56 21.72
N CYS A 58 -9.45 0.42 21.98
CA CYS A 58 -9.95 -0.11 23.24
C CYS A 58 -9.54 -1.57 23.48
N MET A 59 -9.53 -2.41 22.44
CA MET A 59 -9.03 -3.79 22.54
C MET A 59 -7.54 -3.82 22.92
N GLU A 60 -6.73 -2.96 22.33
CA GLU A 60 -5.30 -2.85 22.66
C GLU A 60 -5.07 -2.36 24.08
N ALA A 61 -5.79 -1.31 24.49
CA ALA A 61 -5.64 -0.75 25.83
C ALA A 61 -6.09 -1.74 26.91
N GLY A 62 -7.17 -2.49 26.66
CA GLY A 62 -7.69 -3.49 27.60
C GLY A 62 -6.87 -4.78 27.66
N SER A 63 -6.28 -5.23 26.54
CA SER A 63 -5.55 -6.51 26.47
C SER A 63 -4.04 -6.39 26.56
N GLY A 64 -3.47 -5.20 26.31
CA GLY A 64 -2.03 -4.99 26.14
C GLY A 64 -1.44 -5.59 24.85
N HIS A 65 -2.27 -6.18 23.98
CA HIS A 65 -1.84 -6.82 22.73
C HIS A 65 -2.30 -6.01 21.52
N GLN A 66 -1.43 -5.89 20.51
CA GLN A 66 -1.76 -5.22 19.25
C GLN A 66 -3.04 -5.79 18.60
N SER A 67 -3.98 -4.91 18.28
CA SER A 67 -5.20 -5.25 17.58
C SER A 67 -4.89 -5.78 16.18
N LEU A 68 -5.91 -6.35 15.55
CA LEU A 68 -5.79 -6.75 14.17
C LEU A 68 -5.64 -5.56 13.22
N ALA A 69 -6.28 -4.41 13.49
CA ALA A 69 -6.14 -3.20 12.69
C ALA A 69 -4.68 -2.70 12.72
N THR A 70 -4.09 -2.57 13.91
CA THR A 70 -2.69 -2.15 14.06
C THR A 70 -1.74 -3.14 13.41
N ARG A 71 -1.96 -4.46 13.58
CA ARG A 71 -1.16 -5.48 12.89
C ARG A 71 -1.32 -5.42 11.37
N LEU A 72 -2.51 -5.11 10.85
CA LEU A 72 -2.74 -4.95 9.42
C LEU A 72 -1.83 -3.84 8.88
N VAL A 73 -1.81 -2.68 9.55
CA VAL A 73 -1.01 -1.53 9.09
C VAL A 73 0.48 -1.74 9.33
N LEU A 74 0.88 -2.25 10.50
CA LEU A 74 2.29 -2.47 10.87
C LEU A 74 3.02 -3.44 9.93
N THR A 75 2.31 -4.39 9.32
CA THR A 75 2.95 -5.27 8.33
C THR A 75 3.41 -4.53 7.08
N GLY A 76 2.88 -3.31 6.83
CA GLY A 76 3.13 -2.53 5.62
C GLY A 76 2.62 -3.19 4.34
N ARG A 77 1.87 -4.29 4.45
CA ARG A 77 1.37 -5.07 3.30
C ARG A 77 0.06 -4.50 2.76
N VAL A 78 -0.72 -3.84 3.62
CA VAL A 78 -1.97 -3.16 3.27
C VAL A 78 -1.86 -1.74 3.76
N LEU A 79 -1.95 -0.79 2.84
CA LEU A 79 -2.05 0.60 3.24
C LEU A 79 -3.46 0.90 3.73
N CYS A 80 -3.51 1.60 4.85
CA CYS A 80 -4.74 1.93 5.54
C CYS A 80 -4.96 3.45 5.48
N PHE A 81 -6.11 3.82 4.93
CA PHE A 81 -6.55 5.20 4.76
C PHE A 81 -7.77 5.46 5.64
N VAL A 82 -7.94 6.73 6.03
CA VAL A 82 -9.10 7.21 6.76
C VAL A 82 -9.57 8.53 6.15
N ALA A 83 -10.84 8.86 6.31
CA ALA A 83 -11.37 10.15 5.88
C ALA A 83 -10.90 11.29 6.80
N GLU A 84 -11.02 12.53 6.32
CA GLU A 84 -10.57 13.72 7.07
C GLU A 84 -11.22 13.90 8.45
N HIS A 85 -12.50 13.56 8.60
CA HIS A 85 -13.21 13.76 9.87
C HIS A 85 -12.74 12.79 10.97
N VAL A 86 -12.22 11.62 10.60
CA VAL A 86 -11.98 10.49 11.52
C VAL A 86 -11.13 10.93 12.72
N PRO A 87 -9.96 11.59 12.56
CA PRO A 87 -9.16 12.01 13.71
C PRO A 87 -9.89 12.97 14.67
N GLY A 88 -10.84 13.77 14.17
CA GLY A 88 -11.63 14.68 14.99
C GLY A 88 -12.68 13.97 15.85
N GLU A 89 -13.30 12.92 15.31
CA GLU A 89 -14.33 12.12 15.99
C GLU A 89 -13.76 11.11 16.99
N MET A 90 -12.49 10.73 16.84
CA MET A 90 -11.88 9.67 17.65
C MET A 90 -12.03 9.91 19.17
N ASN A 91 -11.91 11.14 19.66
CA ASN A 91 -12.03 11.42 21.09
C ASN A 91 -13.43 11.11 21.63
N GLU A 92 -14.48 11.46 20.88
CA GLU A 92 -15.87 11.18 21.25
C GLU A 92 -16.17 9.68 21.18
N HIS A 93 -15.76 9.02 20.09
CA HIS A 93 -16.01 7.61 19.89
C HIS A 93 -15.23 6.74 20.88
N LEU A 94 -13.99 7.10 21.21
CA LEU A 94 -13.18 6.38 22.20
C LEU A 94 -13.82 6.42 23.59
N ASP A 95 -14.29 7.57 24.07
CA ASP A 95 -14.96 7.66 25.38
C ASP A 95 -16.19 6.73 25.43
N ARG A 96 -17.05 6.83 24.42
CA ARG A 96 -18.27 6.00 24.32
C ARG A 96 -17.95 4.51 24.28
N ILE A 97 -17.01 4.09 23.43
CA ILE A 97 -16.67 2.68 23.22
C ILE A 97 -15.88 2.11 24.41
N ALA A 98 -14.93 2.87 24.97
CA ALA A 98 -14.16 2.45 26.13
C ALA A 98 -15.06 2.18 27.34
N ARG A 99 -16.03 3.07 27.63
CA ARG A 99 -17.04 2.83 28.68
C ARG A 99 -17.86 1.57 28.44
N LYS A 100 -18.30 1.36 27.20
CA LYS A 100 -19.05 0.14 26.82
C LYS A 100 -18.22 -1.13 27.00
N MET A 101 -16.91 -1.06 26.79
CA MET A 101 -15.98 -2.19 26.93
C MET A 101 -15.38 -2.33 28.33
N GLY A 102 -15.65 -1.40 29.26
CA GLY A 102 -15.03 -1.38 30.59
C GLY A 102 -13.52 -1.11 30.55
N VAL A 103 -13.05 -0.35 29.56
CA VAL A 103 -11.64 0.01 29.36
C VAL A 103 -11.40 1.44 29.84
N ASP A 104 -10.22 1.71 30.39
CA ASP A 104 -9.82 3.08 30.74
C ASP A 104 -9.72 3.97 29.50
N VAL A 105 -10.45 5.09 29.51
CA VAL A 105 -10.52 6.03 28.37
C VAL A 105 -9.15 6.66 28.11
N GLY A 106 -8.39 6.97 29.17
CA GLY A 106 -7.05 7.57 29.06
C GLY A 106 -6.06 6.62 28.37
N ALA A 107 -6.09 5.35 28.73
CA ALA A 107 -5.30 4.30 28.08
C ALA A 107 -5.68 4.15 26.60
N ALA A 108 -6.98 4.14 26.28
CA ALA A 108 -7.44 4.04 24.88
C ALA A 108 -7.03 5.25 24.03
N ILE A 109 -7.08 6.47 24.59
CA ILE A 109 -6.59 7.69 23.95
C ILE A 109 -5.07 7.62 23.73
N THR A 110 -4.32 7.12 24.71
CA THR A 110 -2.86 6.98 24.61
C THR A 110 -2.49 6.01 23.49
N VAL A 111 -3.15 4.84 23.43
CA VAL A 111 -3.00 3.89 22.33
C VAL A 111 -3.31 4.54 20.98
N TRP A 112 -4.43 5.27 20.88
CA TRP A 112 -4.78 5.97 19.65
C TRP A 112 -3.66 6.92 19.22
N ARG A 113 -3.22 7.81 20.11
CA ARG A 113 -2.24 8.86 19.77
C ARG A 113 -0.86 8.32 19.45
N GLU A 114 -0.38 7.36 20.23
CA GLU A 114 1.03 6.94 20.19
C GLU A 114 1.28 5.74 19.28
N GLN A 115 0.29 4.84 19.14
CA GLN A 115 0.49 3.54 18.49
C GLN A 115 -0.30 3.41 17.20
N VAL A 116 -1.56 3.87 17.19
CA VAL A 116 -2.51 3.57 16.12
C VAL A 116 -2.53 4.68 15.07
N ALA A 117 -2.78 5.93 15.48
CA ALA A 117 -2.90 7.09 14.59
C ALA A 117 -1.72 7.25 13.62
N PRO A 118 -0.43 7.15 14.05
CA PRO A 118 0.71 7.37 13.15
C PRO A 118 0.78 6.39 11.97
N LEU A 119 0.04 5.28 12.04
CA LEU A 119 0.01 4.26 11.00
C LEU A 119 -0.94 4.60 9.84
N PHE A 120 -1.93 5.48 10.06
CA PHE A 120 -2.94 5.80 9.06
C PHE A 120 -2.60 7.03 8.22
N ARG A 121 -3.17 7.08 7.02
CA ARG A 121 -3.13 8.23 6.13
C ARG A 121 -4.52 8.85 6.01
N VAL A 122 -4.63 10.12 6.35
CA VAL A 122 -5.85 10.91 6.23
C VAL A 122 -5.98 11.41 4.80
N VAL A 123 -7.06 11.04 4.12
CA VAL A 123 -7.35 11.49 2.75
C VAL A 123 -8.43 12.56 2.81
N ASP A 124 -8.05 13.76 2.40
CA ASP A 124 -8.96 14.88 2.15
C ASP A 124 -9.44 14.84 0.70
N LEU A 125 -10.74 15.03 0.50
CA LEU A 125 -11.38 15.00 -0.81
C LEU A 125 -12.16 16.31 -1.03
N PRO A 126 -12.27 16.79 -2.27
CA PRO A 126 -13.17 17.90 -2.58
C PRO A 126 -14.63 17.41 -2.53
N ILE A 127 -15.57 18.32 -2.23
CA ILE A 127 -17.01 18.04 -2.11
C ILE A 127 -17.56 17.22 -3.30
N GLY A 128 -17.05 17.46 -4.51
CA GLY A 128 -17.47 16.71 -5.71
C GLY A 128 -17.30 15.19 -5.61
N GLU A 129 -16.28 14.70 -4.89
CA GLU A 129 -16.07 13.25 -4.70
C GLU A 129 -17.11 12.63 -3.77
N TYR A 130 -17.64 13.38 -2.81
CA TYR A 130 -18.73 12.92 -1.93
C TYR A 130 -20.06 12.83 -2.66
N LEU A 131 -20.22 13.58 -3.76
CA LEU A 131 -21.44 13.66 -4.55
C LEU A 131 -21.47 12.68 -5.74
N ARG A 132 -20.50 11.78 -5.82
CA ARG A 132 -20.42 10.74 -6.84
C ARG A 132 -21.73 9.94 -6.97
N PRO A 133 -22.25 9.68 -8.18
CA PRO A 133 -23.51 8.95 -8.39
C PRO A 133 -23.47 7.51 -7.89
N GLU A 134 -22.34 6.81 -8.02
CA GLU A 134 -22.23 5.40 -7.66
C GLU A 134 -22.24 5.12 -6.15
N ILE A 135 -22.00 6.15 -5.34
CA ILE A 135 -22.12 6.09 -3.88
C ILE A 135 -23.39 6.79 -3.39
N ALA A 136 -24.33 7.15 -4.27
CA ALA A 136 -25.50 7.93 -3.88
C ALA A 136 -26.39 7.27 -2.82
N GLY A 137 -26.38 5.93 -2.75
CA GLY A 137 -27.18 5.17 -1.80
C GLY A 137 -26.89 5.51 -0.34
N ILE A 138 -25.61 5.79 0.01
CA ILE A 138 -25.21 6.16 1.38
C ILE A 138 -25.86 7.47 1.84
N ARG A 139 -26.29 8.32 0.89
CA ARG A 139 -26.83 9.65 1.16
C ARG A 139 -28.32 9.67 1.46
N LEU A 140 -28.98 8.53 1.33
CA LEU A 140 -30.39 8.41 1.69
C LEU A 140 -30.52 8.47 3.22
N PRO A 141 -31.62 9.05 3.75
CA PRO A 141 -31.84 9.10 5.19
C PRO A 141 -31.92 7.70 5.79
N GLU A 142 -31.75 7.62 7.10
CA GLU A 142 -31.94 6.39 7.85
C GLU A 142 -33.29 5.71 7.53
N PRO A 143 -33.34 4.37 7.50
CA PRO A 143 -32.27 3.44 7.85
C PRO A 143 -31.29 3.13 6.70
N SER A 144 -31.40 3.83 5.57
CA SER A 144 -30.69 3.50 4.33
C SER A 144 -29.27 4.07 4.26
N GLY A 145 -28.95 5.11 5.04
CA GLY A 145 -27.64 5.74 5.04
C GLY A 145 -27.40 6.56 6.31
N ASP A 146 -26.13 6.87 6.55
CA ASP A 146 -25.64 7.72 7.65
C ASP A 146 -24.70 8.79 7.06
N PRO A 147 -24.98 10.10 7.24
CA PRO A 147 -24.10 11.20 6.85
C PRO A 147 -22.64 11.07 7.29
N ASP A 148 -22.39 10.47 8.45
CA ASP A 148 -21.04 10.35 9.02
C ASP A 148 -20.20 9.31 8.25
N ASP A 149 -20.85 8.37 7.57
CA ASP A 149 -20.21 7.32 6.76
C ASP A 149 -19.83 7.78 5.34
N TRP A 150 -20.40 8.89 4.86
CA TRP A 150 -20.19 9.36 3.48
C TRP A 150 -18.72 9.57 3.14
N PRO A 151 -17.91 10.23 4.00
CA PRO A 151 -16.51 10.48 3.69
C PRO A 151 -15.69 9.19 3.58
N SER A 152 -15.97 8.20 4.42
CA SER A 152 -15.28 6.90 4.39
C SER A 152 -15.59 6.15 3.10
N LEU A 153 -16.85 6.14 2.67
CA LEU A 153 -17.23 5.56 1.37
C LEU A 153 -16.61 6.32 0.19
N ALA A 154 -16.58 7.65 0.24
CA ALA A 154 -15.99 8.48 -0.80
C ALA A 154 -14.50 8.20 -0.97
N VAL A 155 -13.75 8.07 0.14
CA VAL A 155 -12.32 7.67 0.09
C VAL A 155 -12.16 6.27 -0.52
N ALA A 156 -13.00 5.31 -0.15
CA ALA A 156 -12.95 3.97 -0.72
C ALA A 156 -13.25 3.96 -2.23
N ALA A 157 -14.25 4.71 -2.68
CA ALA A 157 -14.59 4.83 -4.09
C ALA A 157 -13.51 5.56 -4.91
N PHE A 158 -12.89 6.58 -4.31
CA PHE A 158 -11.77 7.32 -4.91
C PHE A 158 -10.53 6.41 -5.09
N LEU A 159 -10.18 5.63 -4.07
CA LEU A 159 -9.00 4.75 -4.07
C LEU A 159 -9.24 3.34 -4.63
N GLY A 160 -10.47 3.03 -5.06
CA GLY A 160 -10.92 1.71 -5.53
C GLY A 160 -9.94 1.00 -6.48
N PRO A 161 -9.76 -0.34 -6.41
CA PRO A 161 -10.39 -1.28 -5.48
C PRO A 161 -9.93 -1.06 -4.04
N ALA A 162 -10.90 -0.87 -3.13
CA ALA A 162 -10.64 -0.66 -1.72
C ALA A 162 -11.56 -1.57 -0.88
N VAL A 163 -11.06 -2.07 0.24
CA VAL A 163 -11.87 -2.80 1.23
C VAL A 163 -12.22 -1.84 2.35
N ILE A 164 -13.51 -1.71 2.67
CA ILE A 164 -13.95 -0.98 3.85
C ILE A 164 -13.91 -1.92 5.04
N ILE A 165 -13.18 -1.53 6.09
CA ILE A 165 -13.19 -2.21 7.39
C ILE A 165 -14.03 -1.34 8.31
N THR A 166 -15.22 -1.85 8.63
CA THR A 166 -16.23 -1.12 9.38
C THR A 166 -17.00 -2.05 10.30
N ARG A 167 -17.50 -1.50 11.40
CA ARG A 167 -18.49 -2.18 12.26
C ARG A 167 -19.92 -1.79 11.90
N ASP A 168 -20.10 -0.77 11.06
CA ASP A 168 -21.42 -0.28 10.70
C ASP A 168 -22.11 -1.22 9.70
N GLY A 169 -23.37 -1.54 9.99
CA GLY A 169 -24.22 -2.34 9.13
C GLY A 169 -24.72 -1.58 7.89
N VAL A 170 -24.58 -0.25 7.84
CA VAL A 170 -24.93 0.56 6.67
C VAL A 170 -24.10 0.13 5.45
N PHE A 171 -22.78 0.02 5.57
CA PHE A 171 -21.93 -0.38 4.44
C PHE A 171 -22.24 -1.78 3.91
N SER A 172 -22.50 -2.75 4.79
CA SER A 172 -22.79 -4.12 4.38
C SER A 172 -24.17 -4.24 3.75
N ARG A 173 -25.20 -3.57 4.29
CA ARG A 173 -26.54 -3.49 3.65
C ARG A 173 -26.50 -2.91 2.25
N LEU A 174 -25.64 -1.92 2.02
CA LEU A 174 -25.48 -1.28 0.71
C LEU A 174 -24.51 -2.05 -0.21
N GLY A 175 -23.92 -3.16 0.25
CA GLY A 175 -23.01 -3.99 -0.54
C GLY A 175 -21.60 -3.41 -0.72
N TYR A 176 -21.18 -2.46 0.12
CA TYR A 176 -19.84 -1.86 0.10
C TYR A 176 -18.86 -2.53 1.07
N ALA A 177 -19.35 -3.35 2.00
CA ALA A 177 -18.56 -4.12 2.94
C ALA A 177 -19.10 -5.54 3.10
N ASN A 178 -18.28 -6.44 3.64
CA ASN A 178 -18.68 -7.80 3.97
C ASN A 178 -19.84 -7.83 4.98
N GLU A 179 -20.78 -8.76 4.83
CA GLU A 179 -21.91 -9.00 5.75
C GLU A 179 -21.49 -9.69 7.06
N VAL A 180 -20.42 -9.21 7.69
CA VAL A 180 -19.91 -9.77 8.93
C VAL A 180 -19.98 -8.71 10.01
N SER A 181 -20.73 -8.99 11.08
CA SER A 181 -20.86 -8.10 12.25
C SER A 181 -19.52 -7.90 12.98
N ASP A 182 -18.56 -8.80 12.75
CA ASP A 182 -17.20 -8.74 13.25
C ASP A 182 -16.22 -8.32 12.14
N TRP A 183 -15.86 -7.03 12.14
CA TRP A 183 -14.88 -6.44 11.25
C TRP A 183 -13.50 -7.13 11.31
N THR A 184 -13.19 -7.83 12.40
CA THR A 184 -11.90 -8.52 12.54
C THR A 184 -11.77 -9.70 11.58
N VAL A 185 -12.87 -10.31 11.15
CA VAL A 185 -12.84 -11.37 10.14
C VAL A 185 -12.36 -10.80 8.80
N THR A 186 -12.98 -9.71 8.34
CA THR A 186 -12.59 -9.01 7.11
C THR A 186 -11.13 -8.55 7.16
N ALA A 187 -10.70 -7.95 8.27
CA ALA A 187 -9.32 -7.51 8.44
C ALA A 187 -8.33 -8.71 8.44
N LYS A 188 -8.73 -9.89 8.94
CA LYS A 188 -7.88 -11.09 8.97
C LYS A 188 -7.74 -11.68 7.57
N THR A 189 -8.84 -11.77 6.83
CA THR A 189 -8.88 -12.20 5.43
C THR A 189 -8.02 -11.28 4.58
N LEU A 190 -8.20 -9.95 4.71
CA LEU A 190 -7.40 -8.96 4.00
C LEU A 190 -5.90 -9.06 4.32
N ARG A 191 -5.54 -9.18 5.61
CA ARG A 191 -4.13 -9.37 6.02
C ARG A 191 -3.54 -10.64 5.41
N ARG A 192 -4.30 -11.74 5.40
CA ARG A 192 -3.84 -13.03 4.86
C ARG A 192 -3.65 -12.94 3.34
N ALA A 193 -4.60 -12.33 2.64
CA ALA A 193 -4.50 -12.09 1.20
C ALA A 193 -3.26 -11.24 0.86
N ALA A 194 -3.04 -10.15 1.60
CA ALA A 194 -1.89 -9.27 1.38
C ALA A 194 -0.54 -9.92 1.71
N ALA A 195 -0.50 -10.81 2.70
CA ALA A 195 0.71 -11.60 2.99
C ALA A 195 1.05 -12.54 1.82
N LEU A 196 0.06 -13.23 1.26
CA LEU A 196 0.26 -14.11 0.10
C LEU A 196 0.66 -13.32 -1.15
N GLU A 197 0.04 -12.16 -1.40
CA GLU A 197 0.40 -11.27 -2.51
C GLU A 197 1.86 -10.80 -2.37
N GLY A 198 2.25 -10.40 -1.16
CA GLY A 198 3.62 -10.00 -0.86
C GLY A 198 4.66 -11.10 -1.06
N GLU A 199 4.34 -12.34 -0.72
CA GLU A 199 5.19 -13.51 -1.01
C GLU A 199 5.31 -13.77 -2.52
N GLN A 200 4.21 -13.64 -3.26
CA GLN A 200 4.20 -13.84 -4.71
C GLN A 200 5.07 -12.80 -5.43
N ILE A 201 4.94 -11.51 -5.07
CA ILE A 201 5.76 -10.43 -5.65
C ILE A 201 7.24 -10.71 -5.44
N ALA A 202 7.66 -11.09 -4.23
CA ALA A 202 9.05 -11.39 -3.94
C ALA A 202 9.60 -12.56 -4.78
N ARG A 203 8.80 -13.61 -4.98
CA ARG A 203 9.20 -14.77 -5.80
C ARG A 203 9.28 -14.42 -7.28
N THR A 204 8.33 -13.66 -7.81
CA THR A 204 8.36 -13.24 -9.21
C THR A 204 9.54 -12.30 -9.48
N ALA A 205 9.83 -11.36 -8.57
CA ALA A 205 11.01 -10.51 -8.66
C ALA A 205 12.30 -11.33 -8.70
N MET A 206 12.42 -12.36 -7.83
CA MET A 206 13.58 -13.25 -7.85
C MET A 206 13.71 -14.03 -9.16
N MET A 207 12.59 -14.50 -9.75
CA MET A 207 12.58 -15.19 -11.04
C MET A 207 12.94 -14.26 -12.22
N ILE A 208 12.47 -13.01 -12.20
CA ILE A 208 12.85 -12.00 -13.20
C ILE A 208 14.35 -11.69 -13.07
N MET A 209 14.86 -11.46 -11.86
CA MET A 209 16.29 -11.20 -11.64
C MET A 209 17.16 -12.37 -12.08
N SER A 210 16.77 -13.62 -11.82
CA SER A 210 17.54 -14.78 -12.29
C SER A 210 17.54 -14.86 -13.82
N THR A 211 16.40 -14.59 -14.46
CA THR A 211 16.29 -14.54 -15.93
C THR A 211 17.14 -13.41 -16.52
N GLN A 212 17.13 -12.23 -15.89
CA GLN A 212 17.94 -11.08 -16.32
C GLN A 212 19.43 -11.36 -16.18
N LEU A 213 19.89 -12.00 -15.09
CA LEU A 213 21.28 -12.41 -14.92
C LEU A 213 21.73 -13.38 -16.02
N VAL A 214 20.89 -14.35 -16.39
CA VAL A 214 21.15 -15.25 -17.52
C VAL A 214 21.25 -14.47 -18.84
N SER A 215 20.32 -13.53 -19.08
CA SER A 215 20.31 -12.69 -20.28
C SER A 215 21.50 -11.72 -20.35
N ALA A 216 21.95 -11.22 -19.20
CA ALA A 216 23.08 -10.30 -19.08
C ALA A 216 24.40 -11.04 -19.30
N GLY A 217 24.52 -12.28 -18.80
CA GLY A 217 25.61 -13.19 -19.15
C GLY A 217 25.71 -13.43 -20.66
N ALA A 218 24.58 -13.69 -21.31
CA ALA A 218 24.52 -13.85 -22.77
C ALA A 218 24.92 -12.56 -23.52
N ARG A 219 24.43 -11.39 -23.09
CA ARG A 219 24.80 -10.09 -23.68
C ARG A 219 26.27 -9.72 -23.45
N GLY A 220 26.83 -10.08 -22.29
CA GLY A 220 28.25 -9.91 -21.99
C GLY A 220 29.14 -10.70 -22.95
N LEU A 221 28.77 -11.94 -23.25
CA LEU A 221 29.44 -12.78 -24.25
C LEU A 221 29.38 -12.15 -25.66
N VAL A 222 28.23 -11.61 -26.07
CA VAL A 222 28.08 -10.91 -27.36
C VAL A 222 28.95 -9.65 -27.43
N LYS A 223 29.02 -8.86 -26.35
CA LYS A 223 29.84 -7.63 -26.30
C LYS A 223 31.33 -7.95 -26.32
N LEU A 224 31.75 -9.04 -25.67
CA LEU A 224 33.13 -9.55 -25.71
C LEU A 224 33.49 -9.99 -27.14
N GLY A 225 32.58 -10.68 -27.83
CA GLY A 225 32.74 -11.10 -29.23
C GLY A 225 32.89 -9.91 -30.21
N ARG A 226 32.23 -8.78 -29.95
CA ARG A 226 32.39 -7.55 -30.76
C ARG A 226 33.74 -6.86 -30.53
N ARG A 227 34.27 -6.89 -29.30
CA ARG A 227 35.54 -6.22 -28.95
C ARG A 227 36.76 -7.04 -29.37
N PHE A 228 36.61 -8.35 -29.42
CA PHE A 228 37.65 -9.29 -29.85
C PHE A 228 37.09 -10.18 -30.95
N PRO A 229 37.04 -9.72 -32.21
CA PRO A 229 36.37 -10.45 -33.30
C PRO A 229 36.96 -11.85 -33.56
N TRP A 230 38.21 -12.09 -33.18
CA TRP A 230 38.85 -13.41 -33.22
C TRP A 230 38.27 -14.40 -32.19
N THR A 231 37.55 -13.92 -31.17
CA THR A 231 36.85 -14.79 -30.21
C THR A 231 35.51 -15.30 -30.76
N MET A 232 34.96 -14.71 -31.83
CA MET A 232 33.72 -15.19 -32.47
C MET A 232 33.84 -16.60 -33.05
N PRO A 233 34.88 -16.97 -33.84
CA PRO A 233 35.03 -18.35 -34.29
C PRO A 233 35.23 -19.33 -33.12
N VAL A 234 35.96 -18.93 -32.07
CA VAL A 234 36.10 -19.75 -30.85
C VAL A 234 34.76 -19.93 -30.15
N ALA A 235 33.97 -18.85 -30.00
CA ALA A 235 32.66 -18.88 -29.38
C ALA A 235 31.65 -19.69 -30.21
N VAL A 236 31.70 -19.62 -31.55
CA VAL A 236 30.87 -20.42 -32.46
C VAL A 236 31.25 -21.89 -32.38
N VAL A 237 32.55 -22.22 -32.35
CA VAL A 237 33.02 -23.61 -32.19
C VAL A 237 32.65 -24.14 -30.81
N VAL A 238 32.81 -23.36 -29.75
CA VAL A 238 32.38 -23.73 -28.39
C VAL A 238 30.86 -23.89 -28.34
N ALA A 239 30.09 -22.98 -28.91
CA ALA A 239 28.62 -23.07 -28.96
C ALA A 239 28.15 -24.26 -29.82
N ALA A 240 28.85 -24.58 -30.91
CA ALA A 240 28.56 -25.74 -31.74
C ALA A 240 28.95 -27.06 -31.05
N LEU A 241 30.06 -27.09 -30.33
CA LEU A 241 30.47 -28.24 -29.51
C LEU A 241 29.53 -28.46 -28.33
N VAL A 242 29.17 -27.39 -27.61
CA VAL A 242 28.19 -27.42 -26.52
C VAL A 242 26.82 -27.79 -27.08
N GLY A 243 26.38 -27.20 -28.18
CA GLY A 243 25.10 -27.52 -28.82
C GLY A 243 25.04 -28.95 -29.33
N ARG A 244 26.11 -29.46 -29.94
CA ARG A 244 26.23 -30.86 -30.37
C ARG A 244 26.27 -31.82 -29.19
N ARG A 245 26.99 -31.47 -28.13
CA ARG A 245 27.05 -32.26 -26.90
C ARG A 245 25.69 -32.31 -26.20
N LEU A 246 25.03 -31.17 -26.05
CA LEU A 246 23.65 -31.08 -25.56
C LEU A 246 22.66 -31.83 -26.47
N TRP A 247 22.91 -31.88 -27.79
CA TRP A 247 22.08 -32.66 -28.72
C TRP A 247 22.31 -34.16 -28.58
N GLN A 248 23.54 -34.60 -28.36
CA GLN A 248 23.88 -36.02 -28.14
C GLN A 248 23.40 -36.49 -26.77
N GLU A 249 23.52 -35.63 -25.75
CA GLU A 249 23.01 -35.82 -24.40
C GLU A 249 21.51 -35.44 -24.29
N ARG A 250 20.77 -35.26 -25.40
CA ARG A 250 19.33 -34.88 -25.34
C ARG A 250 18.47 -35.85 -24.54
N ALA A 251 18.83 -37.14 -24.54
CA ALA A 251 18.16 -38.14 -23.72
C ALA A 251 18.45 -37.87 -22.23
N ASP A 252 19.71 -37.68 -21.87
CA ASP A 252 20.15 -37.40 -20.50
C ASP A 252 19.69 -36.03 -19.99
N LEU A 253 19.60 -35.02 -20.86
CA LEU A 253 19.00 -33.73 -20.56
C LEU A 253 17.50 -33.80 -20.38
N ARG A 254 16.79 -34.67 -21.13
CA ARG A 254 15.36 -34.89 -20.90
C ARG A 254 15.14 -35.59 -19.58
N VAL A 255 15.98 -36.56 -19.23
CA VAL A 255 15.95 -37.22 -17.93
C VAL A 255 16.27 -36.23 -16.82
N GLY A 256 17.36 -35.46 -16.94
CA GLY A 256 17.74 -34.43 -15.98
C GLY A 256 16.73 -33.28 -15.86
N ALA A 257 16.09 -32.87 -16.97
CA ALA A 257 14.99 -31.90 -16.93
C ALA A 257 13.73 -32.48 -16.30
N ALA A 258 13.43 -33.76 -16.54
CA ALA A 258 12.32 -34.45 -15.89
C ALA A 258 12.57 -34.61 -14.39
N GLU A 259 13.79 -34.97 -13.98
CA GLU A 259 14.20 -35.03 -12.57
C GLU A 259 14.17 -33.65 -11.91
N MET A 260 14.66 -32.61 -12.60
CA MET A 260 14.58 -31.23 -12.11
C MET A 260 13.13 -30.78 -11.97
N LEU A 261 12.26 -31.11 -12.95
CA LEU A 261 10.82 -30.85 -12.87
C LEU A 261 10.16 -31.62 -11.72
N ASP A 262 10.57 -32.86 -11.47
CA ASP A 262 10.01 -33.69 -10.40
C ASP A 262 10.48 -33.18 -9.02
N GLN A 263 11.74 -32.76 -8.90
CA GLN A 263 12.25 -32.05 -7.72
C GLN A 263 11.57 -30.69 -7.52
N MET A 264 11.20 -30.00 -8.60
CA MET A 264 10.46 -28.74 -8.54
C MET A 264 8.96 -28.89 -8.33
N ARG A 265 8.38 -30.06 -8.60
CA ARG A 265 6.94 -30.36 -8.46
C ARG A 265 6.35 -29.95 -7.11
N PRO A 266 6.96 -30.22 -5.93
CA PRO A 266 6.42 -29.76 -4.65
C PRO A 266 6.36 -28.22 -4.55
N TYR A 267 7.35 -27.52 -5.10
CA TYR A 267 7.36 -26.06 -5.11
C TYR A 267 6.28 -25.49 -6.04
N VAL A 268 6.11 -26.06 -7.24
CA VAL A 268 5.04 -25.67 -8.17
C VAL A 268 3.67 -25.91 -7.54
N ARG A 269 3.45 -27.07 -6.92
CA ARG A 269 2.20 -27.37 -6.20
C ARG A 269 1.93 -26.38 -5.09
N LYS A 270 2.95 -26.03 -4.29
CA LYS A 270 2.84 -25.01 -3.24
C LYS A 270 2.49 -23.64 -3.81
N ILE A 271 3.08 -23.24 -4.93
CA ILE A 271 2.77 -21.96 -5.60
C ILE A 271 1.32 -21.95 -6.09
N LEU A 272 0.88 -23.01 -6.79
CA LEU A 272 -0.50 -23.10 -7.28
C LEU A 272 -1.51 -23.10 -6.13
N ALA A 273 -1.22 -23.81 -5.03
CA ALA A 273 -2.06 -23.81 -3.83
C ALA A 273 -2.14 -22.41 -3.20
N GLN A 274 -1.02 -21.69 -3.09
CA GLN A 274 -1.02 -20.32 -2.59
C GLN A 274 -1.74 -19.34 -3.52
N MET A 275 -1.69 -19.55 -4.84
CA MET A 275 -2.45 -18.75 -5.81
C MET A 275 -3.95 -19.01 -5.70
N ALA A 276 -4.36 -20.26 -5.50
CA ALA A 276 -5.76 -20.62 -5.26
C ALA A 276 -6.26 -20.03 -3.93
N GLU A 277 -5.52 -20.20 -2.83
CA GLU A 277 -5.84 -19.61 -1.52
C GLU A 277 -5.97 -18.09 -1.62
N TYR A 278 -5.04 -17.42 -2.32
CA TYR A 278 -5.12 -15.98 -2.56
C TYR A 278 -6.37 -15.58 -3.35
N ALA A 279 -6.71 -16.33 -4.40
CA ALA A 279 -7.89 -16.06 -5.22
C ALA A 279 -9.20 -16.23 -4.43
N GLU A 280 -9.28 -17.26 -3.58
CA GLU A 280 -10.41 -17.52 -2.67
C GLU A 280 -10.56 -16.39 -1.65
N LEU A 281 -9.49 -16.08 -0.90
CA LEU A 281 -9.51 -14.99 0.10
C LEU A 281 -9.87 -13.65 -0.52
N ARG A 282 -9.42 -13.38 -1.75
CA ARG A 282 -9.76 -12.15 -2.46
C ARG A 282 -11.19 -12.14 -2.97
N ALA A 283 -11.76 -13.30 -3.32
CA ALA A 283 -13.16 -13.43 -3.71
C ALA A 283 -14.11 -13.30 -2.50
N GLU A 284 -13.64 -13.65 -1.30
CA GLU A 284 -14.39 -13.41 -0.06
C GLU A 284 -14.51 -11.92 0.29
N LEU A 285 -13.59 -11.07 -0.16
CA LEU A 285 -13.57 -9.65 0.20
C LEU A 285 -14.53 -8.85 -0.69
N VAL A 286 -15.50 -8.18 -0.06
CA VAL A 286 -16.29 -7.14 -0.71
C VAL A 286 -15.39 -5.92 -0.89
N THR A 287 -15.36 -5.41 -2.10
CA THR A 287 -14.46 -4.34 -2.52
C THR A 287 -15.24 -3.25 -3.23
N VAL A 288 -14.94 -2.01 -2.88
CA VAL A 288 -15.51 -0.83 -3.55
C VAL A 288 -14.75 -0.62 -4.86
N HIS A 289 -15.49 -0.72 -5.96
CA HIS A 289 -14.98 -0.62 -7.33
C HIS A 289 -15.73 0.44 -8.12
N ASP A 290 -15.09 0.97 -9.15
CA ASP A 290 -15.82 1.72 -10.16
C ASP A 290 -16.81 0.79 -10.87
N PRO A 291 -18.06 1.22 -11.06
CA PRO A 291 -19.00 0.45 -11.86
C PRO A 291 -18.57 0.42 -13.33
N PRO A 292 -19.00 -0.59 -14.12
CA PRO A 292 -18.51 -0.79 -15.49
C PRO A 292 -18.73 0.41 -16.44
N TRP A 293 -19.72 1.26 -16.16
CA TRP A 293 -20.02 2.45 -16.94
C TRP A 293 -19.14 3.66 -16.58
N ARG A 294 -18.47 3.65 -15.42
CA ARG A 294 -17.62 4.74 -14.97
C ARG A 294 -16.21 4.52 -15.50
N ARG A 295 -15.63 5.59 -16.06
CA ARG A 295 -14.20 5.65 -16.33
C ARG A 295 -13.51 6.38 -15.20
N GLU A 296 -12.43 5.80 -14.70
CA GLU A 296 -11.61 6.45 -13.70
C GLU A 296 -11.08 7.78 -14.23
N SER A 297 -11.13 8.81 -13.39
CA SER A 297 -10.54 10.10 -13.71
C SER A 297 -9.02 9.99 -13.66
N PHE A 298 -8.33 10.93 -14.31
CA PHE A 298 -6.87 10.92 -14.29
C PHE A 298 -6.31 11.14 -12.87
N THR A 299 -6.98 11.99 -12.08
CA THR A 299 -6.68 12.20 -10.66
C THR A 299 -6.81 10.92 -9.85
N GLU A 300 -7.90 10.16 -10.04
CA GLU A 300 -8.12 8.87 -9.37
C GLU A 300 -7.04 7.86 -9.74
N ARG A 301 -6.69 7.78 -11.03
CA ARG A 301 -5.61 6.88 -11.47
C ARG A 301 -4.30 7.20 -10.76
N CYS A 302 -3.93 8.49 -10.66
CA CYS A 302 -2.74 8.92 -9.93
C CYS A 302 -2.81 8.52 -8.45
N ALA A 303 -3.94 8.81 -7.80
CA ALA A 303 -4.14 8.48 -6.39
C ALA A 303 -4.08 6.97 -6.14
N ARG A 304 -4.74 6.17 -6.98
CA ARG A 304 -4.73 4.70 -6.91
C ARG A 304 -3.33 4.14 -7.12
N THR A 305 -2.55 4.66 -8.07
CA THR A 305 -1.18 4.22 -8.29
C THR A 305 -0.31 4.51 -7.05
N LEU A 306 -0.37 5.74 -6.52
CA LEU A 306 0.38 6.11 -5.32
C LEU A 306 -0.06 5.29 -4.09
N ALA A 307 -1.36 5.20 -3.85
CA ALA A 307 -1.94 4.47 -2.71
C ALA A 307 -1.65 2.96 -2.76
N ARG A 308 -1.46 2.37 -3.93
CA ARG A 308 -1.07 0.95 -4.03
C ARG A 308 0.44 0.77 -3.91
N SER A 309 1.22 1.72 -4.42
CA SER A 309 2.67 1.63 -4.32
C SER A 309 3.18 1.77 -2.88
N GLY A 310 2.48 2.54 -2.05
CA GLY A 310 2.89 2.88 -0.69
C GLY A 310 4.15 3.71 -0.56
N GLU A 311 4.69 4.17 -1.68
CA GLU A 311 5.86 5.04 -1.72
C GLU A 311 5.47 6.39 -2.31
N ALA A 312 5.99 7.46 -1.72
CA ALA A 312 5.89 8.77 -2.32
C ALA A 312 6.68 8.76 -3.64
N MET A 313 6.14 9.33 -4.71
CA MET A 313 6.79 9.38 -6.03
C MET A 313 6.89 10.80 -6.56
N THR A 314 7.96 11.09 -7.27
CA THR A 314 8.05 12.27 -8.13
C THR A 314 7.07 12.15 -9.31
N PRO A 315 6.66 13.26 -9.93
CA PRO A 315 5.83 13.22 -11.13
C PRO A 315 6.45 12.44 -12.31
N GLY A 316 7.79 12.36 -12.37
CA GLY A 316 8.51 11.57 -13.38
C GLY A 316 8.40 10.07 -13.11
N GLU A 317 8.67 9.64 -11.87
CA GLU A 317 8.51 8.23 -11.47
C GLU A 317 7.08 7.75 -11.69
N LEU A 318 6.09 8.54 -11.23
CA LEU A 318 4.67 8.20 -11.40
C LEU A 318 4.27 8.05 -12.87
N ARG A 319 4.75 8.94 -13.75
CA ARG A 319 4.56 8.80 -15.20
C ARG A 319 5.09 7.47 -15.70
N ASP A 320 6.30 7.11 -15.31
CA ASP A 320 6.97 5.90 -15.79
C ASP A 320 6.19 4.65 -15.36
N VAL A 321 5.69 4.63 -14.11
CA VAL A 321 4.76 3.59 -13.63
C VAL A 321 3.49 3.51 -14.49
N MET A 322 2.84 4.64 -14.74
CA MET A 322 1.55 4.71 -15.45
C MET A 322 1.66 4.42 -16.94
N THR A 323 2.81 4.71 -17.56
CA THR A 323 3.04 4.38 -18.99
C THR A 323 3.35 2.91 -19.20
N GLY A 324 3.98 2.25 -18.22
CA GLY A 324 4.25 0.81 -18.26
C GLY A 324 2.98 -0.05 -18.29
N THR A 325 1.84 0.47 -17.85
CA THR A 325 0.55 -0.24 -17.82
C THR A 325 -0.30 -0.05 -19.08
N GLY A 326 0.25 0.54 -20.14
CA GLY A 326 -0.47 0.78 -21.40
C GLY A 326 -1.43 1.97 -21.35
N GLY A 327 -1.24 2.87 -20.39
CA GLY A 327 -2.06 4.07 -20.21
C GLY A 327 -1.79 5.18 -21.25
N GLU A 328 -2.69 6.16 -21.26
CA GLU A 328 -2.57 7.41 -22.00
C GLU A 328 -1.23 8.11 -21.71
N ARG A 329 -0.58 8.67 -22.74
CA ARG A 329 0.70 9.36 -22.60
C ARG A 329 0.52 10.64 -21.79
N VAL A 330 1.11 10.69 -20.61
CA VAL A 330 1.04 11.86 -19.72
C VAL A 330 2.42 12.43 -19.48
N THR A 331 2.49 13.76 -19.34
CA THR A 331 3.73 14.46 -19.00
C THR A 331 3.89 14.60 -17.50
N ALA A 332 5.13 14.56 -17.01
CA ALA A 332 5.44 14.82 -15.60
C ALA A 332 4.93 16.19 -15.12
N ALA A 333 4.95 17.20 -16.00
CA ALA A 333 4.39 18.53 -15.70
C ALA A 333 2.87 18.50 -15.51
N GLY A 334 2.14 17.71 -16.31
CA GLY A 334 0.70 17.49 -16.14
C GLY A 334 0.37 16.81 -14.82
N LEU A 335 1.08 15.73 -14.49
CA LEU A 335 0.96 15.03 -13.21
C LEU A 335 1.19 15.96 -12.02
N ARG A 336 2.26 16.76 -12.07
CA ARG A 336 2.55 17.75 -11.02
C ARG A 336 1.39 18.75 -10.84
N ARG A 337 0.81 19.24 -11.93
CA ARG A 337 -0.31 20.19 -11.86
C ARG A 337 -1.52 19.56 -11.19
N ILE A 338 -1.86 18.33 -11.55
CA ILE A 338 -3.00 17.59 -11.00
C ILE A 338 -2.79 17.33 -9.51
N MET A 339 -1.62 16.81 -9.13
CA MET A 339 -1.32 16.53 -7.71
C MET A 339 -1.23 17.81 -6.87
N LYS A 340 -0.83 18.95 -7.44
CA LYS A 340 -0.87 20.24 -6.72
C LYS A 340 -2.28 20.79 -6.54
N ALA A 341 -3.19 20.47 -7.44
CA ALA A 341 -4.54 21.05 -7.47
C ALA A 341 -5.54 20.27 -6.62
N HIS A 342 -5.25 19.03 -6.26
CA HIS A 342 -6.20 18.16 -5.58
C HIS A 342 -5.75 17.88 -4.13
N PRO A 343 -6.63 18.05 -3.12
CA PRO A 343 -6.26 18.02 -1.71
C PRO A 343 -5.79 16.65 -1.20
N SER A 344 -6.16 15.57 -1.88
CA SER A 344 -5.75 14.21 -1.49
C SER A 344 -4.25 13.93 -1.63
N PHE A 345 -3.49 14.78 -2.34
CA PHE A 345 -2.05 14.61 -2.51
C PHE A 345 -1.25 15.52 -1.59
N VAL A 346 -0.26 14.93 -0.92
CA VAL A 346 0.66 15.66 -0.05
C VAL A 346 2.03 15.72 -0.71
N ARG A 347 2.56 16.94 -0.84
CA ARG A 347 3.91 17.16 -1.35
C ARG A 347 4.93 17.02 -0.21
N LEU A 348 5.88 16.11 -0.40
CA LEU A 348 7.01 15.88 0.49
C LEU A 348 8.28 16.58 -0.04
N SER A 349 9.38 16.42 0.70
CA SER A 349 10.71 16.84 0.26
C SER A 349 11.09 16.18 -1.08
N GLY A 350 11.91 16.88 -1.87
CA GLY A 350 12.37 16.37 -3.16
C GLY A 350 11.30 16.30 -4.26
N ASP A 351 10.19 17.05 -4.13
CA ASP A 351 9.06 17.04 -5.09
C ASP A 351 8.40 15.67 -5.24
N ARG A 352 8.44 14.86 -4.18
CA ARG A 352 7.73 13.58 -4.09
C ARG A 352 6.31 13.84 -3.59
N TYR A 353 5.38 13.02 -4.04
CA TYR A 353 3.97 13.10 -3.70
C TYR A 353 3.49 11.77 -3.16
N GLU A 354 2.71 11.81 -2.08
CA GLU A 354 1.98 10.66 -1.54
C GLU A 354 0.49 10.98 -1.42
N VAL A 355 -0.33 9.95 -1.22
CA VAL A 355 -1.77 10.12 -0.98
C VAL A 355 -2.05 10.18 0.51
N GLY A 356 -2.77 11.21 0.90
CA GLY A 356 -3.13 11.50 2.27
C GLY A 356 -1.96 12.00 3.12
N ARG A 357 -2.30 12.68 4.22
CA ARG A 357 -1.34 13.16 5.23
C ARG A 357 -1.25 12.16 6.37
N PRO A 358 -0.10 12.03 7.07
CA PRO A 358 -0.07 11.25 8.31
C PRO A 358 -1.07 11.82 9.31
N VAL A 359 -1.72 10.95 10.09
CA VAL A 359 -2.56 11.43 11.21
C VAL A 359 -1.64 12.05 12.24
N VAL A 360 -1.88 13.32 12.56
CA VAL A 360 -1.28 13.98 13.72
C VAL A 360 -2.35 13.96 14.79
N ALA A 361 -2.19 13.09 15.77
CA ALA A 361 -3.12 13.00 16.88
C ALA A 361 -2.95 14.27 17.73
N ARG A 362 -3.99 15.11 17.77
CA ARG A 362 -4.01 16.34 18.57
C ARG A 362 -4.46 16.07 19.99
#